data_AF-T1HCL9-F1
#
_entry.id   AF-T1HCL9-F1
#
_cell.length_a   1.000
_cell.length_b   1.000
_cell.length_c   1.000
_cell.angle_alpha   90.00
_cell.angle_beta   90.00
_cell.angle_gamma   90.00
#
_symmetry.space_group_name_H-M   'P 1'
#
loop_
_entity.id
_entity.type
_entity.pdbx_description
1 polymer ?
#
loop_
_entity_poly.entity_id
_entity_poly.type
_entity_poly.pdbx_seq_one_letter_code
_entity_poly.pdbx_strand_id
1 'polypeptide(L)'
;MELNETHLFREGGCDVGQGYEERGTTENSKGNGRRKKLNGRMKSKIKHEALKIPMISAQALADMVQSTSGISVSERTIRNALHSDGLHGRVPKKKPFIS
;
A
#
# COMPACT_ATOMS: atom_id res chain seq x y z
N MET A 1 -18.65 2.93 61.37
CA MET A 1 -18.69 1.46 61.19
C MET A 1 -20.05 1.23 60.53
N GLU A 2 -20.13 1.10 59.21
CA GLU A 2 -19.76 -0.06 58.39
C GLU A 2 -19.29 0.48 57.00
N LEU A 3 -18.04 0.25 56.58
CA LEU A 3 -17.64 -0.73 55.55
C LEU A 3 -18.54 -0.69 54.29
N ASN A 4 -18.15 0.04 53.25
CA ASN A 4 -17.36 -0.45 52.11
C ASN A 4 -17.92 -1.72 51.46
N GLU A 5 -18.73 -1.56 50.41
CA GLU A 5 -18.79 -2.53 49.32
C GLU A 5 -18.53 -1.82 47.98
N THR A 6 -17.24 -1.76 47.68
CA THR A 6 -16.68 -1.67 46.33
C THR A 6 -17.13 -2.84 45.47
N HIS A 7 -17.20 -2.59 44.15
CA HIS A 7 -17.34 -3.55 43.04
C HIS A 7 -18.73 -3.67 42.38
N LEU A 8 -19.21 -2.56 41.82
CA LEU A 8 -19.96 -2.64 40.56
C LEU A 8 -18.95 -2.68 39.41
N PHE A 9 -18.79 -3.88 38.87
CA PHE A 9 -18.18 -4.22 37.60
C PHE A 9 -18.40 -3.12 36.55
N ARG A 10 -17.36 -2.30 36.29
CA ARG A 10 -17.31 -1.49 35.07
C ARG A 10 -16.60 -2.34 34.03
N GLU A 11 -17.37 -3.22 33.41
CA GLU A 11 -16.93 -3.91 32.20
C GLU A 11 -16.44 -2.86 31.19
N GLY A 12 -15.34 -3.18 30.50
CA GLY A 12 -14.63 -2.28 29.61
C GLY A 12 -15.57 -1.53 28.67
N GLY A 13 -15.70 -0.22 28.89
CA GLY A 13 -16.34 0.66 27.93
C GLY A 13 -15.52 0.64 26.64
N CYS A 14 -16.16 0.27 25.54
CA CYS A 14 -15.53 0.34 24.23
C CYS A 14 -15.31 1.83 23.86
N ASP A 15 -14.09 2.19 23.44
CA ASP A 15 -13.65 3.54 23.03
C ASP A 15 -14.45 4.17 21.87
N VAL A 16 -15.55 3.53 21.44
CA VAL A 16 -16.42 3.97 20.35
C VAL A 16 -17.18 5.26 20.72
N GLY A 17 -17.53 5.44 21.99
CA GLY A 17 -18.34 6.58 22.45
C GLY A 17 -17.68 7.94 22.30
N GLN A 18 -16.40 8.08 22.67
CA GLN A 18 -15.68 9.37 22.59
C GLN A 18 -15.38 9.78 21.15
N GLY A 19 -15.07 8.84 20.26
CA GLY A 19 -14.80 9.14 18.84
C GLY A 19 -16.04 9.61 18.05
N TYR A 20 -17.24 9.18 18.46
CA TYR A 20 -18.50 9.53 17.81
C TYR A 20 -18.91 10.99 18.05
N GLU A 21 -18.69 11.53 19.25
CA GLU A 21 -18.99 12.94 19.56
C GLU A 21 -18.14 13.91 18.71
N GLU A 22 -16.90 13.54 18.39
CA GLU A 22 -15.98 14.36 17.58
C GLU A 22 -16.18 14.22 16.07
N ARG A 23 -16.43 12.99 15.58
CA ARG A 23 -16.48 12.69 14.13
C ARG A 23 -17.89 12.49 13.59
N GLY A 24 -18.89 12.30 14.45
CA GLY A 24 -20.25 11.94 14.07
C GLY A 24 -20.37 10.59 13.38
N THR A 25 -19.30 9.78 13.35
CA THR A 25 -19.26 8.48 12.69
C THR A 25 -18.60 7.44 13.58
N THR A 26 -19.10 6.21 13.51
CA THR A 26 -18.54 5.02 14.15
C THR A 26 -17.51 4.31 13.26
N GLU A 27 -17.15 4.89 12.11
CA GLU A 27 -16.19 4.30 11.20
C GLU A 27 -14.75 4.41 11.73
N ASN A 28 -14.00 3.32 11.62
CA ASN A 28 -12.58 3.33 11.96
C ASN A 28 -11.82 4.32 11.07
N SER A 29 -11.00 5.16 11.71
CA SER A 29 -10.15 6.11 10.99
C SER A 29 -9.13 5.38 10.13
N LYS A 30 -8.98 5.84 8.88
CA LYS A 30 -7.97 5.28 7.96
C LYS A 30 -6.57 5.52 8.55
N GLY A 31 -5.85 4.45 8.81
CA GLY A 31 -4.71 4.41 9.72
C GLY A 31 -3.50 5.29 9.36
N ASN A 32 -2.77 5.66 10.42
CA ASN A 32 -1.56 6.49 10.45
C ASN A 32 -0.27 5.65 10.26
N GLY A 33 -0.27 4.75 9.27
CA GLY A 33 0.85 3.85 9.01
C GLY A 33 2.06 4.54 8.38
N ARG A 34 3.20 3.83 8.29
CA ARG A 34 4.39 4.37 7.63
C ARG A 34 4.11 4.66 6.16
N ARG A 35 4.45 5.88 5.73
CA ARG A 35 4.32 6.31 4.33
C ARG A 35 5.16 5.42 3.41
N LYS A 36 4.63 5.14 2.22
CA LYS A 36 5.31 4.35 1.19
C LYS A 36 6.56 5.09 0.71
N LYS A 37 7.63 4.35 0.38
CA LYS A 37 8.85 4.93 -0.21
C LYS A 37 8.60 5.53 -1.61
N LEU A 38 7.69 4.94 -2.37
CA LEU A 38 7.30 5.43 -3.70
C LEU A 38 6.20 6.49 -3.57
N ASN A 39 6.48 7.69 -4.09
CA ASN A 39 5.48 8.73 -4.25
C ASN A 39 4.60 8.45 -5.49
N GLY A 40 3.40 9.04 -5.55
CA GLY A 40 2.48 8.92 -6.68
C GLY A 40 3.14 9.32 -8.01
N ARG A 41 3.93 10.41 -8.03
CA ARG A 41 4.69 10.83 -9.23
C ARG A 41 5.68 9.76 -9.70
N MET A 42 6.41 9.13 -8.78
CA MET A 42 7.37 8.06 -9.10
C MET A 42 6.63 6.84 -9.65
N LYS A 43 5.50 6.48 -9.03
CA LYS A 43 4.66 5.38 -9.50
C LYS A 43 4.16 5.62 -10.93
N SER A 44 3.66 6.82 -11.22
CA SER A 44 3.24 7.19 -12.58
C SER A 44 4.39 7.10 -13.56
N LYS A 45 5.59 7.58 -13.21
CA LYS A 45 6.78 7.49 -14.07
C LYS A 45 7.15 6.02 -14.37
N ILE A 46 7.20 5.17 -13.33
CA ILE A 46 7.46 3.73 -13.49
C ILE A 46 6.43 3.09 -14.42
N LYS A 47 5.14 3.41 -14.22
CA LYS A 47 4.05 2.90 -15.06
C LYS A 47 4.21 3.32 -16.52
N HIS A 48 4.49 4.60 -16.77
CA HIS A 48 4.68 5.11 -18.13
C HIS A 48 5.85 4.43 -18.84
N GLU A 49 6.98 4.24 -18.16
CA GLU A 49 8.15 3.57 -18.73
C GLU A 49 7.88 2.08 -18.99
N ALA A 50 7.20 1.39 -18.07
CA ALA A 50 6.82 -0.01 -18.25
C ALA A 50 5.85 -0.20 -19.43
N LEU A 51 4.97 0.77 -19.69
CA LEU A 51 4.07 0.75 -20.86
C LEU A 51 4.80 1.07 -22.16
N LYS A 52 5.80 1.96 -22.12
CA LYS A 52 6.61 2.34 -23.27
C LYS A 52 7.53 1.20 -23.73
N ILE A 53 8.15 0.52 -22.78
CA ILE A 53 9.07 -0.60 -23.03
C ILE A 53 8.65 -1.80 -22.17
N PRO A 54 7.76 -2.67 -22.65
CA PRO A 54 7.21 -3.78 -21.86
C PRO A 54 8.24 -4.82 -21.42
N MET A 55 9.39 -4.90 -22.09
CA MET A 55 10.49 -5.83 -21.77
C MET A 55 11.51 -5.27 -20.78
N ILE A 56 11.28 -4.07 -20.24
CA ILE A 56 12.20 -3.47 -19.26
C ILE A 56 12.24 -4.30 -17.97
N SER A 57 13.45 -4.53 -17.44
CA SER A 57 13.61 -5.23 -16.18
C SER A 57 13.20 -4.36 -15.00
N ALA A 58 12.75 -5.01 -13.92
CA ALA A 58 12.41 -4.30 -12.69
C ALA A 58 13.64 -3.66 -12.03
N GLN A 59 14.85 -4.20 -12.27
CA GLN A 59 16.11 -3.61 -11.81
C GLN A 59 16.41 -2.30 -12.55
N ALA A 60 16.29 -2.27 -13.87
CA ALA A 60 16.51 -1.04 -14.65
C ALA A 60 15.53 0.07 -14.26
N LEU A 61 14.28 -0.29 -13.93
CA LEU A 61 13.30 0.66 -13.38
C LEU A 61 13.70 1.16 -11.99
N ALA A 62 14.27 0.31 -11.13
CA ALA A 62 14.78 0.72 -9.82
C ALA A 62 15.95 1.69 -9.95
N ASP A 63 16.88 1.41 -10.86
CA ASP A 63 18.04 2.27 -11.13
C ASP A 63 17.58 3.64 -11.67
N MET A 64 16.60 3.67 -12.57
CA MET A 64 16.00 4.92 -13.06
C MET A 64 15.36 5.74 -11.94
N VAL A 65 14.68 5.09 -10.99
CA VAL A 65 14.09 5.76 -9.82
C VAL A 65 15.18 6.30 -8.91
N GLN A 66 16.24 5.54 -8.66
CA GLN A 66 17.41 5.97 -7.91
C GLN A 66 18.05 7.21 -8.57
N SER A 67 18.27 7.20 -9.87
CA SER A 67 18.86 8.35 -10.59
C SER A 67 17.96 9.58 -10.60
N THR A 68 16.64 9.40 -10.66
CA THR A 68 15.69 10.54 -10.71
C THR A 68 15.42 11.15 -9.34
N SER A 69 15.37 10.33 -8.29
CA SER A 69 14.85 10.74 -6.97
C SER A 69 15.83 10.58 -5.82
N GLY A 70 16.98 9.93 -6.04
CA GLY A 70 17.97 9.62 -5.01
C GLY A 70 17.55 8.51 -4.03
N ILE A 71 16.36 7.91 -4.21
CA ILE A 71 15.82 6.91 -3.29
C ILE A 71 16.08 5.50 -3.80
N SER A 72 16.70 4.68 -2.95
CA SER A 72 16.95 3.28 -3.25
C SER A 72 15.72 2.43 -2.96
N VAL A 73 15.26 1.75 -3.99
CA VAL A 73 14.10 0.86 -3.97
C VAL A 73 14.52 -0.52 -4.43
N SER A 74 14.01 -1.54 -3.75
CA SER A 74 14.26 -2.92 -4.16
C SER A 74 13.50 -3.27 -5.44
N GLU A 75 14.02 -4.21 -6.21
CA GLU A 75 13.33 -4.77 -7.38
C GLU A 75 11.92 -5.29 -7.01
N ARG A 76 11.77 -5.90 -5.83
CA ARG A 76 10.49 -6.39 -5.31
C ARG A 76 9.49 -5.25 -5.10
N THR A 77 9.95 -4.09 -4.64
CA THR A 77 9.10 -2.90 -4.48
C THR A 77 8.55 -2.42 -5.83
N ILE A 78 9.37 -2.42 -6.87
CA ILE A 78 8.96 -2.07 -8.24
C ILE A 78 7.94 -3.09 -8.78
N ARG A 79 8.22 -4.39 -8.63
CA ARG A 79 7.27 -5.45 -9.04
C ARG A 79 5.91 -5.31 -8.35
N ASN A 80 5.91 -5.06 -7.05
CA ASN A 80 4.66 -4.84 -6.30
C ASN A 80 3.89 -3.60 -6.78
N ALA A 81 4.61 -2.52 -7.13
CA ALA A 81 3.98 -1.33 -7.68
C ALA A 81 3.33 -1.62 -9.04
N LEU A 82 4.03 -2.33 -9.94
CA LEU A 82 3.51 -2.75 -11.24
C LEU A 82 2.31 -3.71 -11.10
N HIS A 83 2.39 -4.69 -10.20
CA HIS A 83 1.29 -5.62 -9.92
C HIS A 83 0.06 -4.90 -9.37
N SER A 84 0.24 -3.89 -8.51
CA SER A 84 -0.88 -3.08 -8.00
C SER A 84 -1.59 -2.29 -9.11
N ASP A 85 -0.92 -2.06 -10.24
CA ASP A 85 -1.47 -1.42 -11.43
C ASP A 85 -1.89 -2.44 -12.51
N GLY A 86 -1.86 -3.74 -12.21
CA GLY A 86 -2.25 -4.83 -13.12
C GLY A 86 -1.22 -5.22 -14.18
N LEU A 87 -0.01 -4.65 -14.11
CA LEU A 87 1.07 -4.97 -15.04
C LEU A 87 1.85 -6.18 -14.55
N HIS A 88 1.78 -7.27 -15.32
CA HIS A 88 2.46 -8.52 -15.01
C HIS A 88 3.39 -8.93 -16.15
N GLY A 89 4.59 -9.41 -15.83
CA GLY A 89 5.45 -10.07 -16.79
C GLY A 89 4.81 -11.39 -17.24
N ARG A 90 4.15 -11.38 -18.40
CA ARG A 90 3.52 -12.56 -19.00
C ARG A 90 4.13 -12.81 -20.36
N VAL A 91 4.31 -14.09 -20.69
CA VAL A 91 4.72 -14.52 -22.02
C VAL A 91 3.46 -14.81 -22.83
N PRO A 92 3.31 -14.27 -24.06
CA PRO A 92 2.18 -14.60 -24.91
C PRO A 92 2.18 -16.10 -25.23
N LYS A 93 0.99 -16.72 -25.21
CA LYS A 93 0.86 -18.13 -25.60
C LYS A 93 1.17 -18.27 -27.09
N LYS A 94 1.93 -19.31 -27.47
CA LYS A 94 2.11 -19.68 -28.88
C LYS A 94 0.74 -19.97 -29.49
N LYS A 95 0.51 -19.51 -30.72
CA LYS A 95 -0.74 -19.78 -31.43
C LYS A 95 -0.73 -21.24 -31.90
N PRO A 96 -1.66 -22.10 -31.46
CA PRO A 96 -1.58 -23.55 -31.68
C PRO A 96 -1.78 -23.99 -33.13
N PHE A 97 -2.42 -23.16 -33.96
CA PHE A 97 -2.80 -23.50 -35.34
C PHE A 97 -2.11 -22.63 -36.40
N ILE A 98 -0.95 -22.06 -36.07
CA ILE A 98 -0.07 -21.44 -37.06
C ILE A 98 1.24 -22.23 -37.03
N SER A 99 1.44 -23.02 -38.08
CA SER A 99 2.72 -23.63 -38.45
C SER A 99 3.37 -22.80 -39.55
#